data_AF-A0A413JSV3-F1
#
_entry.id   AF-A0A413JSV3-F1
#
_cell.length_a   1.000
_cell.length_b   1.000
_cell.length_c   1.000
_cell.angle_alpha   90.00
_cell.angle_beta   90.00
_cell.angle_gamma   90.00
#
_symmetry.space_group_name_H-M   'P 1'
#
loop_
_entity.id
_entity.type
_entity.pdbx_description
1 polymer ?
#
loop_
_entity_poly.entity_id
_entity_poly.type
_entity_poly.pdbx_seq_one_letter_code
_entity_poly.pdbx_strand_id
1 'polypeptide(L)'
;MEQTYTAIETWGGFLAFTDTAEGRGKLRQFLQQTADAYFNPAFNSGALHVYRAEGKLGNRPWVNPGRMRPDEYPYGPKPHGSRMELLYSNEMRPTAEDFRSFCHNAGCEISARNVNITDTLDALERYDRQAEELQRIPAKSARDREELLQTLETRRQLQKLMDSAYDVRGYRTAGRILDDPAECVILEGVPLYGPHRSVLKGGLGLYLPRESGNNPSHAYAWVDQATDRIIFGGNPPVDRKTVRIRPEVEKRLYSPPGKTRKRTEIRPKM
;
A
#
# COMPACT_ATOMS: atom_id res chain seq x y z
N MET A 1 -17.28 23.93 24.73
CA MET A 1 -16.13 24.87 24.78
C MET A 1 -15.24 24.56 23.58
N GLU A 2 -14.52 25.54 23.07
CA GLU A 2 -13.42 25.25 22.13
C GLU A 2 -12.31 24.54 22.90
N GLN A 3 -11.73 23.52 22.28
CA GLN A 3 -10.65 22.72 22.85
C GLN A 3 -9.58 22.49 21.79
N THR A 4 -8.34 22.34 22.25
CA THR A 4 -7.23 21.90 21.43
C THR A 4 -7.22 20.38 21.32
N TYR A 5 -6.88 19.88 20.14
CA TYR A 5 -6.78 18.46 19.85
C TYR A 5 -5.82 18.21 18.68
N THR A 6 -5.33 16.98 18.57
CA THR A 6 -4.60 16.51 17.40
C THR A 6 -5.58 15.86 16.42
N ALA A 7 -5.58 16.27 15.16
CA ALA A 7 -6.33 15.58 14.11
C ALA A 7 -5.38 14.82 13.18
N ILE A 8 -5.76 13.60 12.81
CA ILE A 8 -5.05 12.80 11.82
C ILE A 8 -5.94 12.64 10.62
N GLU A 9 -5.46 13.08 9.46
CA GLU A 9 -6.09 12.84 8.17
C GLU A 9 -5.41 11.67 7.47
N THR A 10 -6.22 10.80 6.89
CA THR A 10 -5.83 9.69 6.03
C THR A 10 -6.78 9.66 4.83
N TRP A 11 -6.56 8.75 3.89
CA TRP A 11 -7.52 8.52 2.80
C TRP A 11 -8.92 8.09 3.32
N GLY A 12 -8.99 7.45 4.49
CA GLY A 12 -10.26 7.09 5.13
C GLY A 12 -11.04 8.28 5.71
N GLY A 13 -10.38 9.43 5.91
CA GLY A 13 -10.92 10.61 6.57
C GLY A 13 -10.15 10.97 7.84
N PHE A 14 -10.84 11.59 8.79
CA PHE A 14 -10.25 12.19 9.99
C PHE A 14 -10.48 11.36 11.25
N LEU A 15 -9.43 11.27 12.08
CA LEU A 15 -9.52 10.93 13.50
C LEU A 15 -9.12 12.15 14.33
N ALA A 16 -9.70 12.30 15.50
CA ALA A 16 -9.38 13.40 16.41
C ALA A 16 -9.05 12.88 17.81
N PHE A 17 -7.96 13.37 18.38
CA PHE A 17 -7.45 12.97 19.69
C PHE A 17 -7.31 14.21 20.57
N THR A 18 -8.10 14.28 21.64
CA THR A 18 -8.12 15.43 22.55
C THR A 18 -6.81 15.55 23.32
N ASP A 19 -6.44 16.76 23.74
CA ASP A 19 -5.26 17.00 24.59
C ASP A 19 -5.47 16.58 26.07
N THR A 20 -6.41 15.70 26.35
CA THR A 20 -6.52 15.04 27.64
C THR A 20 -5.48 13.92 27.76
N ALA A 21 -5.20 13.45 28.98
CA ALA A 21 -4.28 12.32 29.17
C ALA A 21 -4.76 11.06 28.42
N GLU A 22 -6.07 10.81 28.41
CA GLU A 22 -6.69 9.71 27.66
C GLU A 22 -6.50 9.88 26.14
N GLY A 23 -6.83 11.06 25.59
CA GLY A 23 -6.71 11.32 24.16
C GLY A 23 -5.27 11.24 23.67
N ARG A 24 -4.30 11.79 24.43
CA ARG A 24 -2.87 11.61 24.15
C ARG A 24 -2.42 10.15 24.22
N GLY A 25 -2.97 9.37 25.15
CA GLY A 25 -2.70 7.93 25.24
C GLY A 25 -3.19 7.16 24.01
N LYS A 26 -4.42 7.47 23.57
CA LYS A 26 -5.03 6.87 22.37
C LYS A 26 -4.33 7.29 21.07
N LEU A 27 -3.86 8.54 20.99
CA LEU A 27 -3.04 9.03 19.89
C LEU A 27 -1.75 8.22 19.76
N ARG A 28 -0.99 8.08 20.85
CA ARG A 28 0.25 7.27 20.87
C ARG A 28 -0.03 5.82 20.48
N GLN A 29 -1.12 5.24 20.98
CA GLN A 29 -1.51 3.88 20.63
C GLN A 29 -1.80 3.74 19.13
N PHE A 30 -2.59 4.65 18.53
CA PHE A 30 -2.89 4.65 17.10
C PHE A 30 -1.61 4.78 16.25
N LEU A 31 -0.73 5.72 16.59
CA LEU A 31 0.53 5.94 15.87
C LEU A 31 1.45 4.72 15.97
N GLN A 32 1.58 4.11 17.15
CA GLN A 32 2.37 2.90 17.32
C GLN A 32 1.79 1.72 16.52
N GLN A 33 0.47 1.52 16.53
CA GLN A 33 -0.16 0.49 15.71
C GLN A 33 0.07 0.71 14.22
N THR A 34 0.10 1.98 13.79
CA THR A 34 0.42 2.37 12.42
C THR A 34 1.88 2.05 12.09
N ALA A 35 2.82 2.33 13.01
CA ALA A 35 4.23 1.95 12.86
C ALA A 35 4.39 0.43 12.75
N ASP A 36 3.76 -0.33 13.64
CA ASP A 36 3.85 -1.80 13.66
C ASP A 36 3.29 -2.43 12.38
N ALA A 37 2.18 -1.88 11.87
CA ALA A 37 1.52 -2.35 10.66
C ALA A 37 2.08 -1.75 9.36
N TYR A 38 3.06 -0.84 9.43
CA TYR A 38 3.46 0.02 8.32
C TYR A 38 3.82 -0.73 7.04
N PHE A 39 4.46 -1.89 7.16
CA PHE A 39 4.87 -2.70 6.00
C PHE A 39 3.87 -3.82 5.65
N ASN A 40 2.76 -3.94 6.35
CA ASN A 40 1.81 -5.04 6.14
C ASN A 40 1.06 -4.89 4.81
N PRO A 41 0.84 -5.98 4.05
CA PRO A 41 0.18 -5.96 2.74
C PRO A 41 -1.17 -5.25 2.68
N ALA A 42 -2.01 -5.47 3.71
CA ALA A 42 -3.35 -4.90 3.78
C ALA A 42 -3.36 -3.45 4.29
N PHE A 43 -2.25 -2.95 4.82
CA PHE A 43 -2.19 -1.61 5.38
C PHE A 43 -2.08 -0.56 4.26
N ASN A 44 -3.12 0.27 4.14
CA ASN A 44 -3.11 1.43 3.25
C ASN A 44 -3.90 2.59 3.86
N SER A 45 -3.19 3.53 4.48
CA SER A 45 -3.76 4.79 4.95
C SER A 45 -3.84 5.87 3.86
N GLY A 46 -3.21 5.66 2.70
CA GLY A 46 -2.74 6.77 1.87
C GLY A 46 -1.76 7.67 2.63
N ALA A 47 -1.57 8.90 2.16
CA ALA A 47 -0.81 9.91 2.90
C ALA A 47 -1.44 10.17 4.27
N LEU A 48 -0.60 10.39 5.27
CA LEU A 48 -1.00 10.68 6.64
C LEU A 48 -0.57 12.10 6.98
N HIS A 49 -1.55 12.93 7.36
CA HIS A 49 -1.30 14.31 7.79
C HIS A 49 -1.70 14.49 9.25
N VAL A 50 -0.83 15.10 10.03
CA VAL A 50 -1.05 15.38 11.46
C VAL A 50 -1.23 16.87 11.65
N TYR A 51 -2.35 17.25 12.24
CA TYR A 51 -2.70 18.63 12.50
C TYR A 51 -2.83 18.90 13.99
N ARG A 52 -2.38 20.08 14.42
CA ARG A 52 -2.88 20.73 15.62
C ARG A 52 -4.17 21.44 15.26
N ALA A 53 -5.23 21.19 16.00
CA ALA A 53 -6.54 21.74 15.72
C ALA A 53 -7.19 22.36 16.96
N GLU A 54 -7.95 23.43 16.73
CA GLU A 54 -8.74 24.11 17.75
C GLU A 54 -10.20 24.17 17.27
N GLY A 55 -11.12 23.73 18.13
CA GLY A 55 -12.53 23.77 17.81
C GLY A 55 -13.39 22.95 18.77
N LYS A 56 -14.66 22.80 18.43
CA LYS A 56 -15.62 21.99 19.22
C LYS A 56 -15.66 20.57 18.67
N LEU A 57 -15.16 19.62 19.46
CA LEU A 57 -15.38 18.20 19.21
C LEU A 57 -16.66 17.76 19.93
N GLY A 58 -17.58 17.14 19.19
CA GLY A 58 -18.74 16.46 19.78
C GLY A 58 -18.37 15.03 20.20
N ASN A 59 -19.28 14.35 20.91
CA ASN A 59 -19.18 12.92 21.14
C ASN A 59 -19.42 12.18 19.81
N ARG A 60 -18.33 11.81 19.11
CA ARG A 60 -18.36 11.16 17.80
C ARG A 60 -17.44 9.94 17.81
N PRO A 61 -17.73 8.90 17.00
CA PRO A 61 -16.92 7.67 16.98
C PRO A 61 -15.44 7.89 16.63
N TRP A 62 -15.13 8.87 15.78
CA TRP A 62 -13.76 9.24 15.38
C TRP A 62 -13.02 10.12 16.39
N VAL A 63 -13.64 10.49 17.51
CA VAL A 63 -13.01 11.27 18.58
C VAL A 63 -12.54 10.32 19.68
N ASN A 64 -11.24 10.30 19.96
CA ASN A 64 -10.60 9.39 20.90
C ASN A 64 -11.05 7.92 20.70
N PRO A 65 -10.96 7.36 19.48
CA PRO A 65 -11.36 5.98 19.25
C PRO A 65 -10.53 5.03 20.13
N GLY A 66 -11.14 3.91 20.51
CA GLY A 66 -10.41 2.82 21.18
C GLY A 66 -9.40 2.16 20.25
N ARG A 67 -8.65 1.20 20.79
CA ARG A 67 -7.75 0.35 20.00
C ARG A 67 -8.55 -0.45 18.98
N MET A 68 -8.22 -0.33 17.71
CA MET A 68 -8.82 -1.11 16.62
C MET A 68 -7.72 -1.56 15.65
N ARG A 69 -8.08 -2.38 14.65
CA ARG A 69 -7.17 -2.60 13.51
C ARG A 69 -7.13 -1.33 12.66
N PRO A 70 -6.01 -1.04 11.96
CA PRO A 70 -5.87 0.21 11.20
C PRO A 70 -6.98 0.50 10.18
N ASP A 71 -7.56 -0.55 9.59
CA ASP A 71 -8.65 -0.54 8.61
C ASP A 71 -10.05 -0.46 9.23
N GLU A 72 -10.17 -0.65 10.55
CA GLU A 72 -11.45 -0.65 11.29
C GLU A 72 -11.73 0.67 12.00
N TYR A 73 -10.77 1.61 11.98
CA TYR A 73 -10.96 2.91 12.63
C TYR A 73 -12.14 3.67 12.04
N PRO A 74 -12.96 4.33 12.88
CA PRO A 74 -14.22 4.91 12.44
C PRO A 74 -14.02 6.30 11.86
N TYR A 75 -13.20 6.43 10.81
CA TYR A 75 -12.84 7.71 10.20
C TYR A 75 -14.05 8.59 9.89
N GLY A 76 -13.95 9.87 10.25
CA GLY A 76 -15.00 10.86 10.10
C GLY A 76 -14.72 11.90 9.02
N PRO A 77 -15.70 12.78 8.74
CA PRO A 77 -15.47 13.95 7.90
C PRO A 77 -14.54 14.95 8.61
N LYS A 78 -13.97 15.89 7.85
CA LYS A 78 -13.20 17.01 8.40
C LYS A 78 -14.02 17.76 9.47
N PRO A 79 -13.47 18.03 10.66
CA PRO A 79 -14.17 18.78 11.70
C PRO A 79 -14.54 20.20 11.23
N HIS A 80 -15.85 20.48 11.11
CA HIS A 80 -16.34 21.79 10.66
C HIS A 80 -15.97 22.92 11.62
N GLY A 81 -15.55 24.06 11.06
CA GLY A 81 -15.24 25.27 11.82
C GLY A 81 -13.99 25.19 12.69
N SER A 82 -13.20 24.11 12.57
CA SER A 82 -11.94 23.99 13.30
C SER A 82 -10.81 24.69 12.57
N ARG A 83 -10.00 25.46 13.31
CA ARG A 83 -8.73 25.97 12.81
C ARG A 83 -7.72 24.85 12.88
N MET A 84 -7.05 24.53 11.79
CA MET A 84 -6.10 23.42 11.70
C MET A 84 -4.76 23.92 11.16
N GLU A 85 -3.69 23.54 11.85
CA GLU A 85 -2.32 23.81 11.47
C GLU A 85 -1.62 22.48 11.23
N LEU A 86 -1.07 22.31 10.02
CA LEU A 86 -0.32 21.11 9.67
C LEU A 86 0.98 21.09 10.47
N LEU A 87 1.17 20.05 11.27
CA LEU A 87 2.42 19.82 12.01
C LEU A 87 3.39 19.00 11.17
N TYR A 88 2.88 17.95 10.52
CA TYR A 88 3.68 16.97 9.81
C TYR A 88 2.86 16.21 8.77
N SER A 89 3.52 15.78 7.70
CA SER A 89 2.95 14.98 6.62
C SER A 89 3.91 13.84 6.27
N ASN A 90 3.36 12.66 6.03
CA ASN A 90 4.08 11.51 5.49
C ASN A 90 3.29 10.91 4.32
N GLU A 91 3.96 10.58 3.22
CA GLU A 91 3.31 9.94 2.07
C GLU A 91 2.94 8.48 2.33
N MET A 92 3.48 7.91 3.42
CA MET A 92 3.32 6.53 3.85
C MET A 92 3.75 5.58 2.73
N ARG A 93 4.83 5.89 1.99
CA ARG A 93 5.38 4.95 1.01
C ARG A 93 6.08 3.82 1.76
N PRO A 94 6.09 2.59 1.22
CA PRO A 94 6.76 1.47 1.88
C PRO A 94 8.30 1.52 1.77
N THR A 95 8.90 2.71 1.80
CA THR A 95 10.36 2.89 1.77
C THR A 95 10.92 2.96 3.20
N ALA A 96 12.22 2.70 3.35
CA ALA A 96 12.90 2.86 4.62
C ALA A 96 12.89 4.33 5.10
N GLU A 97 13.09 5.28 4.17
CA GLU A 97 13.08 6.71 4.45
C GLU A 97 11.73 7.19 5.02
N ASP A 98 10.62 6.92 4.31
CA ASP A 98 9.30 7.37 4.74
C ASP A 98 8.93 6.74 6.09
N PHE A 99 9.26 5.46 6.32
CA PHE A 99 9.00 4.80 7.59
C PHE A 99 9.80 5.40 8.75
N ARG A 100 11.10 5.64 8.56
CA ARG A 100 11.95 6.26 9.60
C ARG A 100 11.48 7.69 9.89
N SER A 101 11.11 8.45 8.85
CA SER A 101 10.51 9.78 8.98
C SER A 101 9.22 9.72 9.80
N PHE A 102 8.31 8.77 9.51
CA PHE A 102 7.08 8.59 10.26
C PHE A 102 7.36 8.30 11.73
N CYS A 103 8.21 7.31 12.04
CA CYS A 103 8.49 6.94 13.43
C CYS A 103 9.17 8.07 14.22
N HIS A 104 10.08 8.81 13.59
CA HIS A 104 10.75 9.96 14.20
C HIS A 104 9.74 11.05 14.60
N ASN A 105 8.88 11.47 13.66
CA ASN A 105 7.93 12.54 13.90
C ASN A 105 6.77 12.13 14.81
N ALA A 106 6.36 10.85 14.75
CA ALA A 106 5.30 10.30 15.59
C ALA A 106 5.78 9.87 16.99
N GLY A 107 7.10 9.81 17.22
CA GLY A 107 7.69 9.33 18.48
C GLY A 107 7.40 7.84 18.72
N CYS A 108 7.43 7.02 17.67
CA CYS A 108 7.15 5.59 17.75
C CYS A 108 8.42 4.76 18.00
N GLU A 109 8.26 3.64 18.70
CA GLU A 109 9.28 2.60 18.78
C GLU A 109 9.26 1.75 17.51
N ILE A 110 10.44 1.33 17.05
CA ILE A 110 10.56 0.50 15.84
C ILE A 110 10.71 -0.96 16.26
N SER A 111 9.78 -1.81 15.81
CA SER A 111 9.86 -3.26 16.04
C SER A 111 11.07 -3.88 15.34
N ALA A 112 11.64 -4.95 15.92
CA ALA A 112 12.76 -5.68 15.31
C ALA A 112 12.44 -6.16 13.88
N ARG A 113 11.18 -6.54 13.62
CA ARG A 113 10.70 -6.88 12.27
C ARG A 113 10.88 -5.70 11.31
N ASN A 114 10.44 -4.52 11.70
CA ASN A 114 10.50 -3.36 10.83
C ASN A 114 11.94 -2.83 10.68
N VAL A 115 12.81 -2.97 11.69
CA VAL A 115 14.27 -2.74 11.54
C VAL A 115 14.84 -3.64 10.46
N ASN A 116 14.57 -4.96 10.52
CA ASN A 116 15.09 -5.89 9.53
C ASN A 116 14.60 -5.56 8.11
N ILE A 117 13.33 -5.18 7.96
CA ILE A 117 12.77 -4.75 6.67
C ILE A 117 13.49 -3.49 6.17
N THR A 118 13.59 -2.45 6.99
CA THR A 118 14.18 -1.17 6.58
C THR A 118 15.65 -1.29 6.22
N ASP A 119 16.42 -2.06 6.99
CA ASP A 119 17.84 -2.25 6.73
C ASP A 119 18.07 -3.07 5.46
N THR A 120 17.16 -4.01 5.18
CA THR A 120 17.18 -4.78 3.92
C THR A 120 16.83 -3.88 2.72
N LEU A 121 15.82 -3.02 2.85
CA LEU A 121 15.46 -2.05 1.81
C LEU A 121 16.62 -1.09 1.50
N ASP A 122 17.26 -0.53 2.53
CA ASP A 122 18.43 0.33 2.35
C ASP A 122 19.59 -0.41 1.67
N ALA A 123 19.83 -1.67 2.04
CA ALA A 123 20.86 -2.47 1.42
C ALA A 123 20.55 -2.77 -0.06
N LEU A 124 19.30 -3.05 -0.40
CA LEU A 124 18.87 -3.21 -1.81
C LEU A 124 19.09 -1.93 -2.60
N GLU A 125 18.68 -0.78 -2.09
CA GLU A 125 18.91 0.52 -2.75
C GLU A 125 20.40 0.84 -2.95
N ARG A 126 21.25 0.50 -1.97
CA ARG A 126 22.70 0.66 -2.10
C ARG A 126 23.28 -0.20 -3.21
N TYR A 127 22.89 -1.48 -3.28
CA TYR A 127 23.37 -2.36 -4.34
C TYR A 127 22.83 -1.98 -5.72
N ASP A 128 21.61 -1.45 -5.80
CA ASP A 128 21.06 -0.92 -7.04
C ASP A 128 21.87 0.27 -7.55
N ARG A 129 22.18 1.22 -6.67
CA ARG A 129 23.05 2.35 -6.98
C ARG A 129 24.44 1.91 -7.43
N GLN A 130 25.07 0.97 -6.71
CA GLN A 130 26.39 0.45 -7.07
C GLN A 130 26.37 -0.25 -8.43
N ALA A 131 25.33 -1.04 -8.71
CA ALA A 131 25.17 -1.70 -10.01
C ALA A 131 25.01 -0.68 -11.15
N GLU A 132 24.23 0.38 -10.96
CA GLU A 132 24.08 1.47 -11.93
C GLU A 132 25.40 2.22 -12.18
N GLU A 133 26.14 2.54 -11.13
CA GLU A 133 27.44 3.21 -11.22
C GLU A 133 28.44 2.37 -12.02
N LEU A 134 28.56 1.08 -11.69
CA LEU A 134 29.40 0.13 -12.43
C LEU A 134 28.94 0.03 -13.89
N GLN A 135 27.64 -0.07 -14.16
CA GLN A 135 27.10 -0.13 -15.51
C GLN A 135 27.44 1.10 -16.37
N ARG A 136 27.60 2.29 -15.79
CA ARG A 136 27.96 3.51 -16.52
C ARG A 136 29.43 3.59 -16.94
N ILE A 137 30.31 2.72 -16.42
CA ILE A 137 31.73 2.69 -16.81
C ILE A 137 31.85 2.28 -18.31
N PRO A 138 32.40 3.13 -19.20
CA PRO A 138 32.44 2.85 -20.63
C PRO A 138 33.40 1.72 -21.01
N ALA A 139 34.60 1.70 -20.42
CA ALA A 139 35.65 0.72 -20.68
C ALA A 139 35.86 -0.19 -19.45
N LYS A 140 34.85 -1.00 -19.11
CA LYS A 140 34.90 -1.92 -17.96
C LYS A 140 36.09 -2.87 -18.07
N SER A 141 36.96 -2.84 -17.07
CA SER A 141 37.99 -3.84 -16.86
C SER A 141 37.37 -5.21 -16.54
N ALA A 142 38.18 -6.27 -16.53
CA ALA A 142 37.73 -7.58 -16.07
C ALA A 142 37.24 -7.53 -14.61
N ARG A 143 37.92 -6.73 -13.77
CA ARG A 143 37.56 -6.50 -12.37
C ARG A 143 36.20 -5.81 -12.24
N ASP A 144 35.93 -4.77 -13.03
CA ASP A 144 34.64 -4.05 -12.95
C ASP A 144 33.47 -4.95 -13.36
N ARG A 145 33.70 -5.86 -14.32
CA ARG A 145 32.70 -6.86 -14.72
C ARG A 145 32.44 -7.88 -13.61
N GLU A 146 33.49 -8.36 -12.96
CA GLU A 146 33.39 -9.28 -11.84
C GLU A 146 32.65 -8.63 -10.66
N GLU A 147 32.99 -7.40 -10.31
CA GLU A 147 32.33 -6.64 -9.24
C GLU A 147 30.84 -6.41 -9.55
N LEU A 148 30.49 -6.08 -10.80
CA LEU A 148 29.10 -5.92 -11.21
C LEU A 148 28.31 -7.23 -11.06
N LEU A 149 28.88 -8.36 -11.49
CA LEU A 149 28.24 -9.66 -11.34
C LEU A 149 28.04 -10.03 -9.86
N GLN A 150 29.04 -9.78 -9.02
CA GLN A 150 28.95 -10.03 -7.57
C GLN A 150 27.91 -9.12 -6.89
N THR A 151 27.86 -7.85 -7.29
CA THR A 151 26.87 -6.86 -6.81
C THR A 151 25.46 -7.31 -7.15
N LEU A 152 25.20 -7.70 -8.41
CA LEU A 152 23.90 -8.18 -8.85
C LEU A 152 23.49 -9.49 -8.16
N GLU A 153 24.44 -10.41 -7.97
CA GLU A 153 24.17 -11.68 -7.29
C GLU A 153 23.82 -11.46 -5.80
N THR A 154 24.57 -10.59 -5.11
CA THR A 154 24.31 -10.26 -3.71
C THR A 154 22.96 -9.56 -3.55
N ARG A 155 22.65 -8.59 -4.43
CA ARG A 155 21.34 -7.93 -4.50
C ARG A 155 20.21 -8.94 -4.68
N ARG A 156 20.38 -9.90 -5.59
CA ARG A 156 19.40 -10.96 -5.86
C ARG A 156 19.19 -11.88 -4.65
N GLN A 157 20.26 -12.28 -3.97
CA GLN A 157 20.18 -13.13 -2.78
C GLN A 157 19.47 -12.41 -1.63
N LEU A 158 19.78 -11.14 -1.42
CA LEU A 158 19.13 -10.30 -0.42
C LEU A 158 17.63 -10.14 -0.71
N GLN A 159 17.28 -9.88 -1.97
CA GLN A 159 15.87 -9.79 -2.40
C GLN A 159 15.13 -11.11 -2.12
N LYS A 160 15.73 -12.26 -2.45
CA LYS A 160 15.18 -13.58 -2.13
C LYS A 160 14.94 -13.79 -0.64
N LEU A 161 15.89 -13.36 0.19
CA LEU A 161 15.76 -13.45 1.64
C LEU A 161 14.56 -12.59 2.11
N MET A 162 14.48 -11.34 1.65
CA MET A 162 13.37 -10.44 1.97
C MET A 162 12.03 -11.04 1.55
N ASP A 163 11.92 -11.48 0.30
CA ASP A 163 10.71 -12.09 -0.24
C ASP A 163 10.36 -13.39 0.51
N SER A 164 11.32 -14.16 1.01
CA SER A 164 11.01 -15.37 1.78
C SER A 164 10.53 -15.07 3.21
N ALA A 165 11.15 -14.09 3.89
CA ALA A 165 10.96 -13.84 5.30
C ALA A 165 9.79 -12.88 5.60
N TYR A 166 9.52 -11.93 4.69
CA TYR A 166 8.57 -10.85 4.94
C TYR A 166 7.63 -10.66 3.75
N ASP A 167 6.32 -10.58 4.00
CA ASP A 167 5.35 -10.03 3.04
C ASP A 167 5.24 -8.52 3.27
N VAL A 168 5.86 -7.75 2.38
CA VAL A 168 6.02 -6.29 2.51
C VAL A 168 5.18 -5.60 1.44
N ARG A 169 4.24 -4.73 1.83
CA ARG A 169 3.43 -3.96 0.87
C ARG A 169 4.34 -3.17 -0.08
N GLY A 170 3.97 -3.08 -1.36
CA GLY A 170 4.81 -2.47 -2.40
C GLY A 170 5.99 -3.34 -2.88
N TYR A 171 6.40 -4.35 -2.11
CA TYR A 171 7.48 -5.29 -2.45
C TYR A 171 6.98 -6.75 -2.43
N ARG A 172 5.69 -6.97 -2.64
CA ARG A 172 5.11 -8.33 -2.66
C ARG A 172 5.44 -9.01 -3.97
N THR A 173 5.76 -10.31 -3.91
CA THR A 173 5.94 -11.11 -5.12
C THR A 173 4.60 -11.31 -5.83
N ALA A 174 4.66 -11.62 -7.13
CA ALA A 174 3.48 -11.91 -7.91
C ALA A 174 2.71 -13.08 -7.28
N GLY A 175 3.39 -14.18 -6.91
CA GLY A 175 2.75 -15.30 -6.22
C GLY A 175 1.91 -14.88 -5.00
N ARG A 176 2.46 -14.04 -4.11
CA ARG A 176 1.73 -13.56 -2.93
C ARG A 176 0.54 -12.68 -3.24
N ILE A 177 0.66 -11.79 -4.24
CA ILE A 177 -0.46 -10.95 -4.67
C ILE A 177 -1.58 -11.81 -5.28
N LEU A 178 -1.20 -12.78 -6.12
CA LEU A 178 -2.14 -13.63 -6.84
C LEU A 178 -2.89 -14.60 -5.92
N ASP A 179 -2.25 -15.05 -4.83
CA ASP A 179 -2.83 -15.95 -3.83
C ASP A 179 -3.48 -15.23 -2.64
N ASP A 180 -3.49 -13.89 -2.63
CA ASP A 180 -4.06 -13.12 -1.52
C ASP A 180 -5.56 -13.42 -1.32
N PRO A 181 -6.04 -13.67 -0.09
CA PRO A 181 -7.45 -13.96 0.15
C PRO A 181 -8.38 -12.74 0.00
N ALA A 182 -7.86 -11.51 0.02
CA ALA A 182 -8.66 -10.30 -0.14
C ALA A 182 -9.39 -10.30 -1.49
N GLU A 183 -10.61 -9.77 -1.53
CA GLU A 183 -11.39 -9.69 -2.77
C GLU A 183 -10.68 -8.83 -3.83
N CYS A 184 -10.04 -7.75 -3.38
CA CYS A 184 -9.31 -6.78 -4.19
C CYS A 184 -7.97 -6.43 -3.54
N VAL A 185 -6.89 -6.48 -4.34
CA VAL A 185 -5.56 -5.99 -3.96
C VAL A 185 -5.23 -4.78 -4.82
N ILE A 186 -4.79 -3.70 -4.21
CA ILE A 186 -4.34 -2.50 -4.95
C ILE A 186 -2.84 -2.62 -5.21
N LEU A 187 -2.43 -2.50 -6.47
CA LEU A 187 -1.03 -2.47 -6.89
C LEU A 187 -0.82 -1.25 -7.80
N GLU A 188 0.08 -0.33 -7.42
CA GLU A 188 0.34 0.92 -8.16
C GLU A 188 -0.94 1.72 -8.48
N GLY A 189 -1.90 1.73 -7.56
CA GLY A 189 -3.20 2.38 -7.73
C GLY A 189 -4.21 1.59 -8.57
N VAL A 190 -3.80 0.44 -9.14
CA VAL A 190 -4.67 -0.44 -9.94
C VAL A 190 -5.32 -1.50 -9.06
N PRO A 191 -6.66 -1.59 -9.01
CA PRO A 191 -7.37 -2.65 -8.31
C PRO A 191 -7.36 -3.99 -9.07
N LEU A 192 -6.76 -5.00 -8.46
CA LEU A 192 -6.72 -6.37 -8.95
C LEU A 192 -7.68 -7.27 -8.14
N TYR A 193 -8.78 -7.65 -8.78
CA TYR A 193 -9.77 -8.57 -8.20
C TYR A 193 -9.43 -10.03 -8.47
N GLY A 194 -10.14 -10.96 -7.82
CA GLY A 194 -9.98 -12.41 -8.04
C GLY A 194 -9.93 -12.84 -9.52
N PRO A 195 -10.84 -12.37 -10.40
CA PRO A 195 -10.77 -12.70 -11.84
C PRO A 195 -9.52 -12.17 -12.54
N HIS A 196 -9.04 -10.96 -12.21
CA HIS A 196 -7.80 -10.40 -12.75
C HIS A 196 -6.61 -11.30 -12.37
N ARG A 197 -6.53 -11.66 -11.09
CA ARG A 197 -5.46 -12.49 -10.54
C ARG A 197 -5.49 -13.91 -11.10
N SER A 198 -6.67 -14.46 -11.39
CA SER A 198 -6.80 -15.77 -12.05
C SER A 198 -6.19 -15.78 -13.45
N VAL A 199 -6.36 -14.70 -14.23
CA VAL A 199 -5.74 -14.56 -15.55
C VAL A 199 -4.22 -14.49 -15.44
N LEU A 200 -3.71 -13.64 -14.54
CA LEU A 200 -2.28 -13.45 -14.32
C LEU A 200 -1.60 -14.73 -13.81
N LYS A 201 -2.27 -15.47 -12.91
CA LYS A 201 -1.82 -16.78 -12.42
C LYS A 201 -1.76 -17.84 -13.53
N GLY A 202 -2.59 -17.70 -14.57
CA GLY A 202 -2.53 -18.51 -15.78
C GLY A 202 -1.38 -18.15 -16.73
N GLY A 203 -0.53 -17.16 -16.40
CA GLY A 203 0.60 -16.73 -17.22
C GLY A 203 0.21 -15.85 -18.42
N LEU A 204 -1.05 -15.41 -18.50
CA LEU A 204 -1.56 -14.60 -19.60
C LEU A 204 -1.33 -13.10 -19.35
N GLY A 205 -1.29 -12.33 -20.44
CA GLY A 205 -1.43 -10.88 -20.38
C GLY A 205 -2.89 -10.50 -20.09
N LEU A 206 -3.09 -9.48 -19.28
CA LEU A 206 -4.41 -8.95 -18.94
C LEU A 206 -4.55 -7.54 -19.50
N TYR A 207 -5.58 -7.30 -20.30
CA TYR A 207 -6.01 -5.95 -20.67
C TYR A 207 -6.95 -5.38 -19.60
N LEU A 208 -6.69 -4.13 -19.21
CA LEU A 208 -7.38 -3.36 -18.17
C LEU A 208 -8.07 -2.12 -18.80
N PRO A 209 -9.31 -2.27 -19.31
CA PRO A 209 -10.04 -1.20 -20.00
C PRO A 209 -10.22 0.07 -19.18
N ARG A 210 -10.46 -0.05 -17.86
CA ARG A 210 -10.59 1.11 -16.97
C ARG A 210 -9.31 1.94 -16.91
N GLU A 211 -8.17 1.27 -16.84
CA GLU A 211 -6.87 1.94 -16.80
C GLU A 211 -6.48 2.48 -18.17
N SER A 212 -6.84 1.79 -19.25
CA SER A 212 -6.60 2.28 -20.62
C SER A 212 -7.12 3.70 -20.88
N GLY A 213 -8.19 4.14 -20.18
CA GLY A 213 -8.71 5.51 -20.27
C GLY A 213 -8.14 6.48 -19.23
N ASN A 214 -7.86 6.02 -18.01
CA ASN A 214 -7.46 6.89 -16.89
C ASN A 214 -5.95 6.94 -16.67
N ASN A 215 -5.27 5.81 -16.88
CA ASN A 215 -3.85 5.60 -16.69
C ASN A 215 -3.31 4.72 -17.83
N PRO A 216 -3.11 5.27 -19.05
CA PRO A 216 -2.79 4.48 -20.24
C PRO A 216 -1.49 3.66 -20.11
N SER A 217 -0.54 4.03 -19.25
CA SER A 217 0.66 3.23 -18.98
C SER A 217 0.37 1.92 -18.24
N HIS A 218 -0.84 1.77 -17.69
CA HIS A 218 -1.32 0.59 -16.97
C HIS A 218 -2.45 -0.13 -17.71
N ALA A 219 -2.60 0.11 -19.01
CA ALA A 219 -3.63 -0.53 -19.85
C ALA A 219 -3.49 -2.07 -19.88
N TYR A 220 -2.30 -2.61 -19.64
CA TYR A 220 -2.02 -4.04 -19.63
C TYR A 220 -1.24 -4.42 -18.37
N ALA A 221 -1.41 -5.67 -17.93
CA ALA A 221 -0.66 -6.27 -16.83
C ALA A 221 -0.23 -7.71 -17.14
N TRP A 222 0.95 -8.13 -16.67
CA TRP A 222 1.43 -9.52 -16.77
C TRP A 222 2.43 -9.84 -15.65
N VAL A 223 2.65 -11.12 -15.37
CA VAL A 223 3.71 -11.55 -14.44
C VAL A 223 5.03 -11.65 -15.18
N ASP A 224 6.03 -10.89 -14.77
CA ASP A 224 7.40 -11.09 -15.20
C ASP A 224 8.04 -12.24 -14.42
N GLN A 225 8.48 -13.26 -15.14
CA GLN A 225 9.07 -14.47 -14.55
C GLN A 225 10.49 -14.22 -14.03
N ALA A 226 11.21 -13.24 -14.58
CA ALA A 226 12.57 -12.95 -14.15
C ALA A 226 12.59 -12.30 -12.76
N THR A 227 11.65 -11.41 -12.49
CA THR A 227 11.57 -10.67 -11.23
C THR A 227 10.50 -11.18 -10.25
N ASP A 228 9.62 -12.09 -10.68
CA ASP A 228 8.44 -12.55 -9.94
C ASP A 228 7.57 -11.35 -9.49
N ARG A 229 7.36 -10.39 -10.40
CA ARG A 229 6.55 -9.19 -10.19
C ARG A 229 5.43 -9.09 -11.22
N ILE A 230 4.36 -8.40 -10.86
CA ILE A 230 3.34 -7.99 -11.82
C ILE A 230 3.82 -6.68 -12.43
N ILE A 231 3.96 -6.65 -13.75
CA ILE A 231 4.36 -5.48 -14.53
C ILE A 231 3.14 -4.89 -15.19
N PHE A 232 3.06 -3.55 -15.20
CA PHE A 232 2.08 -2.80 -15.97
C PHE A 232 2.73 -2.20 -17.23
N GLY A 233 1.97 -2.13 -18.30
CA GLY A 233 2.43 -1.52 -19.56
C GLY A 233 1.29 -0.93 -20.37
N GLY A 234 1.61 0.06 -21.20
CA GLY A 234 0.65 0.67 -22.13
C GLY A 234 0.40 -0.15 -23.40
N ASN A 235 1.25 -1.15 -23.65
CA ASN A 235 1.14 -2.05 -24.78
C ASN A 235 1.00 -3.50 -24.29
N PRO A 236 0.35 -4.37 -25.07
CA PRO A 236 0.24 -5.78 -24.71
C PRO A 236 1.63 -6.44 -24.69
N PRO A 237 1.87 -7.41 -23.80
CA PRO A 237 3.10 -8.18 -23.80
C PRO A 237 3.24 -8.98 -25.10
N VAL A 238 4.43 -8.96 -25.68
CA VAL A 238 4.71 -9.55 -27.01
C VAL A 238 4.86 -11.08 -26.93
N ASP A 239 5.29 -11.59 -25.79
CA ASP A 239 5.68 -12.98 -25.56
C ASP A 239 4.50 -13.87 -25.13
N ARG A 240 3.29 -13.32 -24.97
CA ARG A 240 2.14 -14.07 -24.44
C ARG A 240 0.81 -13.57 -24.95
N LYS A 241 -0.18 -14.46 -24.91
CA LYS A 241 -1.56 -14.11 -25.26
C LYS A 241 -2.14 -13.14 -24.23
N THR A 242 -2.78 -12.07 -24.73
CA THR A 242 -3.50 -11.10 -23.91
C THR A 242 -5.00 -11.39 -23.93
N VAL A 243 -5.64 -11.27 -22.77
CA VAL A 243 -7.08 -11.46 -22.60
C VAL A 243 -7.69 -10.30 -21.82
N ARG A 244 -9.02 -10.15 -21.92
CA ARG A 244 -9.80 -9.17 -21.14
C ARG A 244 -10.86 -9.93 -20.35
N ILE A 245 -11.12 -9.49 -19.13
CA ILE A 245 -12.30 -9.97 -18.39
C ILE A 245 -13.57 -9.56 -19.13
N ARG A 246 -14.56 -10.47 -19.14
CA ARG A 246 -15.85 -10.21 -19.78
C ARG A 246 -16.47 -8.91 -19.23
N PRO A 247 -16.96 -7.99 -20.08
CA PRO A 247 -17.48 -6.69 -19.64
C PRO A 247 -18.57 -6.78 -18.56
N GLU A 248 -19.39 -7.83 -18.56
CA GLU A 248 -20.45 -8.05 -17.58
C GLU A 248 -19.88 -8.37 -16.19
N VAL A 249 -18.75 -9.07 -16.14
CA VAL A 249 -18.03 -9.37 -14.89
C VAL A 249 -17.30 -8.12 -14.43
N GLU A 250 -16.62 -7.42 -15.33
CA GLU A 250 -15.89 -6.18 -15.04
C GLU A 250 -16.80 -5.11 -14.41
N LYS A 251 -18.00 -4.89 -14.98
CA LYS A 251 -19.00 -3.98 -14.41
C LYS A 251 -19.39 -4.33 -12.97
N ARG A 252 -19.45 -5.63 -12.62
CA ARG A 252 -19.79 -6.06 -11.26
C ARG A 252 -18.65 -5.81 -10.28
N LEU A 253 -17.41 -6.03 -10.69
CA LEU A 253 -16.23 -5.81 -9.84
C LEU A 253 -16.10 -4.35 -9.38
N TYR A 254 -16.45 -3.41 -10.25
CA TYR A 254 -16.37 -1.98 -9.97
C TYR A 254 -17.67 -1.35 -9.45
N SER A 255 -18.72 -2.15 -9.29
CA SER A 255 -19.98 -1.65 -8.73
C SER A 255 -19.85 -1.52 -7.21
N PRO A 256 -20.36 -0.44 -6.59
CA PRO A 256 -20.37 -0.32 -5.14
C PRO A 256 -21.10 -1.50 -4.50
N PRO A 257 -20.60 -2.08 -3.40
CA PRO A 257 -21.33 -3.10 -2.66
C PRO A 257 -22.64 -2.51 -2.15
N GLY A 258 -23.79 -2.97 -2.68
CA GLY A 258 -25.10 -2.45 -2.27
C GLY A 258 -26.25 -2.52 -3.27
N LYS A 259 -26.06 -3.06 -4.47
CA LYS A 259 -27.19 -3.40 -5.38
C LYS A 259 -27.28 -4.88 -5.67
N THR A 260 -27.29 -5.71 -4.62
CA THR A 260 -27.94 -7.02 -4.74
C THR A 260 -29.43 -6.77 -4.95
N ARG A 261 -29.90 -7.06 -6.17
CA ARG A 261 -31.34 -7.17 -6.47
C ARG A 261 -31.98 -8.00 -5.37
N LYS A 262 -33.01 -7.45 -4.71
CA LYS A 262 -33.92 -8.22 -3.86
C LYS A 262 -34.29 -9.49 -4.64
N ARG A 263 -33.87 -10.64 -4.12
CA ARG A 263 -34.35 -11.94 -4.59
C ARG A 263 -35.85 -11.92 -4.29
N THR A 264 -36.68 -11.83 -5.33
CA THR A 264 -38.12 -11.98 -5.19
C THR A 264 -38.35 -13.40 -4.67
N GLU A 265 -38.64 -13.52 -3.38
CA GLU A 265 -39.19 -14.74 -2.82
C GLU A 265 -40.53 -15.00 -3.51
N ILE A 266 -40.55 -16.03 -4.35
CA ILE A 266 -41.80 -16.62 -4.83
C ILE A 266 -42.40 -17.31 -3.61
N ARG A 267 -43.43 -16.70 -3.01
CA ARG A 267 -44.25 -17.36 -1.99
C ARG A 267 -44.98 -18.55 -2.64
N PRO A 268 -44.93 -19.76 -2.06
CA PRO A 268 -45.82 -20.82 -2.48
C PRO A 268 -47.26 -20.45 -2.07
N LYS A 269 -48.20 -20.62 -3.01
CA LYS A 269 -49.63 -20.50 -2.75
C LYS A 269 -50.06 -21.67 -1.86
N MET A 270 -50.72 -21.36 -0.75
CA MET A 270 -51.63 -22.28 -0.06
C MET A 270 -52.95 -22.36 -0.83
#